data_AF-A0A2K2G217-F1
#
_entry.id   AF-A0A2K2G217-F1
#
_cell.length_a   1.000
_cell.length_b   1.000
_cell.length_c   1.000
_cell.angle_alpha   90.00
_cell.angle_beta   90.00
_cell.angle_gamma   90.00
#
_symmetry.space_group_name_H-M   'P 1'
#
loop_
_entity.id
_entity.type
_entity.pdbx_description
1 polymer ?
#
loop_
_entity_poly.entity_id
_entity_poly.type
_entity_poly.pdbx_seq_one_letter_code
_entity_poly.pdbx_strand_id
1 'polypeptide(L)'
;MTQEVTWDLEADVVVLGSGGAAMTAAIAAHDFGAKDVVILEKTGMVGGTTAMSGGMLWIPGNHHQIEAGITEDDEDVVAYLDSLAPGALDPDTLMAFMETGPEMIRYLADKTPVRFHAYADFPDYQPYMPGAKPDGGRSLDNDAFSFERLGKWATRVNPTKMAYPVRGSLMEAINGTLDDATLAHRESGDYRGLGQALAGSLFLAVIERGIPVEFEKRARKLIKDGERVIGVVAEDASGRDYSVRARRGVVIATGGFEWNETLVKTFLRGPLTGPVSVPENEGDGLLMAIEAGAQLGNMQHAFWQQSVLEFKPQHRDAKPNYLLGSDERARPGAILVNRAGKRFVNEAANYNAMGKALHAFDAGTHAYANLPYWLIIDQRYRSKYQTFNTPPGGPVPSFMIEADTLEELAQKTGIDPQGLASTVARFNDMVRKGHDDDFNRGDNTYDNFYMWGDADFDPPYRTLGVIDQGPFFAVKMEAGALGTAGGPKTNADAQVLDWSGNPIPGLYAAGNVMSAVLGEAYGGAGGTLGPGMTFGYIAGKHLGTHLPNF
;
A
#
# COMPACT_ATOMS: atom_id res chain seq x y z
N MET A 1 -29.16 -31.35 -5.34
CA MET A 1 -28.25 -32.32 -5.99
C MET A 1 -27.14 -31.50 -6.62
N THR A 2 -26.06 -31.28 -5.89
CA THR A 2 -24.82 -30.69 -6.40
C THR A 2 -24.23 -31.68 -7.42
N GLN A 3 -23.83 -31.19 -8.59
CA GLN A 3 -23.03 -32.00 -9.52
C GLN A 3 -21.80 -32.52 -8.77
N GLU A 4 -21.44 -33.78 -9.00
CA GLU A 4 -20.25 -34.38 -8.41
C GLU A 4 -19.02 -33.63 -8.95
N VAL A 5 -18.45 -32.75 -8.13
CA VAL A 5 -17.24 -31.99 -8.50
C VAL A 5 -16.06 -32.95 -8.47
N THR A 6 -15.35 -33.06 -9.60
CA THR A 6 -14.06 -33.75 -9.64
C THR A 6 -12.99 -32.79 -9.15
N TRP A 7 -12.26 -33.16 -8.10
CA TRP A 7 -11.21 -32.33 -7.50
C TRP A 7 -9.84 -32.66 -8.09
N ASP A 8 -9.12 -31.64 -8.55
CA ASP A 8 -7.72 -31.78 -8.99
C ASP A 8 -6.75 -31.80 -7.80
N LEU A 9 -7.12 -31.11 -6.72
CA LEU A 9 -6.37 -31.04 -5.47
C LEU A 9 -7.35 -30.92 -4.28
N GLU A 10 -6.97 -31.48 -3.14
CA GLU A 10 -7.68 -31.28 -1.89
C GLU A 10 -6.73 -30.81 -0.78
N ALA A 11 -7.16 -29.80 -0.03
CA ALA A 11 -6.45 -29.27 1.13
C ALA A 11 -7.41 -28.99 2.29
N ASP A 12 -6.89 -28.84 3.50
CA ASP A 12 -7.65 -28.32 4.63
C ASP A 12 -7.98 -26.84 4.41
N VAL A 13 -6.98 -26.05 4.02
CA VAL A 13 -7.11 -24.61 3.78
C VAL A 13 -6.57 -24.25 2.40
N VAL A 14 -7.35 -23.48 1.65
CA VAL A 14 -6.93 -22.91 0.37
C VAL A 14 -6.81 -21.39 0.53
N VAL A 15 -5.64 -20.84 0.28
CA VAL A 15 -5.38 -19.39 0.33
C VAL A 15 -5.21 -18.86 -1.08
N LEU A 16 -5.93 -17.78 -1.41
CA LEU A 16 -5.91 -17.17 -2.74
C LEU A 16 -5.06 -15.90 -2.72
N GLY A 17 -4.05 -15.85 -3.58
CA GLY A 17 -3.02 -14.80 -3.60
C GLY A 17 -1.81 -15.16 -2.75
N SER A 18 -0.73 -14.40 -2.90
CA SER A 18 0.55 -14.65 -2.22
C SER A 18 1.21 -13.38 -1.65
N GLY A 19 0.42 -12.34 -1.40
CA GLY A 19 0.88 -11.15 -0.67
C GLY A 19 1.14 -11.43 0.81
N GLY A 20 1.56 -10.41 1.56
CA GLY A 20 1.87 -10.53 2.99
C GLY A 20 0.72 -11.14 3.81
N ALA A 21 -0.52 -10.70 3.56
CA ALA A 21 -1.71 -11.24 4.22
C ALA A 21 -1.93 -12.73 3.91
N ALA A 22 -1.81 -13.13 2.64
CA ALA A 22 -1.97 -14.51 2.20
C ALA A 22 -0.92 -15.45 2.79
N MET A 23 0.37 -15.10 2.68
CA MET A 23 1.44 -15.95 3.22
C MET A 23 1.34 -16.05 4.74
N THR A 24 0.99 -14.96 5.43
CA THR A 24 0.75 -14.99 6.89
C THR A 24 -0.42 -15.90 7.25
N ALA A 25 -1.52 -15.86 6.49
CA ALA A 25 -2.66 -16.76 6.69
C ALA A 25 -2.29 -18.23 6.47
N ALA A 26 -1.55 -18.54 5.42
CA ALA A 26 -1.10 -19.91 5.13
C ALA A 26 -0.17 -20.46 6.22
N ILE A 27 0.81 -19.65 6.65
CA ILE A 27 1.75 -19.98 7.73
C ILE A 27 0.98 -20.23 9.04
N ALA A 28 0.08 -19.32 9.41
CA ALA A 28 -0.70 -19.48 10.64
C ALA A 28 -1.64 -20.69 10.57
N ALA A 29 -2.34 -20.91 9.46
CA ALA A 29 -3.20 -22.09 9.31
C ALA A 29 -2.43 -23.40 9.53
N HIS A 30 -1.26 -23.53 8.91
CA HIS A 30 -0.39 -24.68 9.09
C HIS A 30 0.05 -24.85 10.55
N ASP A 31 0.62 -23.81 11.15
CA ASP A 31 1.22 -23.90 12.49
C ASP A 31 0.17 -24.10 13.60
N PHE A 32 -1.06 -23.66 13.38
CA PHE A 32 -2.18 -23.85 14.31
C PHE A 32 -2.98 -25.14 14.09
N GLY A 33 -2.62 -25.98 13.11
CA GLY A 33 -3.08 -27.37 13.02
C GLY A 33 -3.81 -27.79 11.74
N ALA A 34 -3.87 -26.95 10.70
CA ALA A 34 -4.25 -27.41 9.36
C ALA A 34 -3.11 -28.25 8.76
N LYS A 35 -3.41 -29.46 8.29
CA LYS A 35 -2.38 -30.39 7.81
C LYS A 35 -1.98 -30.10 6.37
N ASP A 36 -2.99 -29.87 5.53
CA ASP A 36 -2.81 -29.58 4.11
C ASP A 36 -3.21 -28.12 3.86
N VAL A 37 -2.24 -27.26 3.55
CA VAL A 37 -2.48 -25.87 3.19
C VAL A 37 -1.93 -25.65 1.79
N VAL A 38 -2.67 -24.96 0.91
CA VAL A 38 -2.19 -24.60 -0.43
C VAL A 38 -2.44 -23.13 -0.73
N ILE A 39 -1.47 -22.50 -1.39
CA ILE A 39 -1.59 -21.14 -1.92
C ILE A 39 -1.83 -21.22 -3.43
N LEU A 40 -2.83 -20.52 -3.94
CA LEU A 40 -3.05 -20.32 -5.37
C LEU A 40 -2.60 -18.91 -5.76
N GLU A 41 -1.56 -18.81 -6.60
CA GLU A 41 -1.01 -17.55 -7.08
C GLU A 41 -1.31 -17.40 -8.58
N LYS A 42 -1.97 -16.30 -8.96
CA LYS A 42 -2.40 -16.09 -10.36
C LYS A 42 -1.22 -15.90 -11.31
N THR A 43 -0.07 -15.45 -10.81
CA THR A 43 1.13 -15.21 -11.60
C THR A 43 2.18 -16.30 -11.42
N GLY A 44 3.32 -16.14 -12.08
CA GLY A 44 4.51 -16.94 -11.83
C GLY A 44 5.36 -16.48 -10.64
N MET A 45 4.94 -15.49 -9.86
CA MET A 45 5.73 -14.87 -8.79
C MET A 45 4.89 -14.56 -7.54
N VAL A 46 5.48 -14.73 -6.35
CA VAL A 46 4.83 -14.39 -5.09
C VAL A 46 4.96 -12.91 -4.72
N GLY A 47 4.24 -12.51 -3.68
CA GLY A 47 4.43 -11.25 -2.96
C GLY A 47 3.55 -10.11 -3.44
N GLY A 48 3.06 -10.14 -4.69
CA GLY A 48 2.20 -9.10 -5.25
C GLY A 48 2.69 -7.68 -4.92
N THR A 49 1.77 -6.81 -4.48
CA THR A 49 2.11 -5.44 -4.07
C THR A 49 2.95 -5.38 -2.79
N THR A 50 2.88 -6.38 -1.91
CA THR A 50 3.74 -6.45 -0.71
C THR A 50 5.21 -6.41 -1.11
N ALA A 51 5.62 -7.14 -2.14
CA ALA A 51 7.01 -7.18 -2.61
C ALA A 51 7.52 -5.84 -3.15
N MET A 52 6.62 -4.95 -3.59
CA MET A 52 6.94 -3.61 -4.13
C MET A 52 6.88 -2.51 -3.09
N SER A 53 6.34 -2.81 -1.91
CA SER A 53 6.07 -1.81 -0.87
C SER A 53 7.32 -1.42 -0.08
N GLY A 54 7.17 -0.46 0.84
CA GLY A 54 8.16 -0.16 1.87
C GLY A 54 8.35 -1.26 2.91
N GLY A 55 7.52 -2.31 2.93
CA GLY A 55 7.63 -3.44 3.87
C GLY A 55 7.25 -3.12 5.33
N MET A 56 6.87 -1.87 5.59
CA MET A 56 6.51 -1.40 6.92
C MET A 56 5.12 -1.86 7.37
N LEU A 57 4.95 -1.99 8.69
CA LEU A 57 3.67 -2.30 9.32
C LEU A 57 3.32 -1.23 10.35
N TRP A 58 2.09 -0.73 10.33
CA TRP A 58 1.57 0.13 11.39
C TRP A 58 0.79 -0.72 12.37
N ILE A 59 1.35 -0.96 13.57
CA ILE A 59 0.78 -1.82 14.62
C ILE A 59 0.99 -1.13 15.97
N PRO A 60 -0.03 -0.48 16.54
CA PRO A 60 0.07 0.12 17.87
C PRO A 60 0.20 -0.94 18.97
N GLY A 61 0.80 -0.59 20.10
CA GLY A 61 0.90 -1.46 21.28
C GLY A 61 1.85 -2.65 21.10
N ASN A 62 2.69 -2.62 20.07
CA ASN A 62 3.62 -3.71 19.78
C ASN A 62 4.82 -3.71 20.77
N HIS A 63 5.49 -4.86 20.90
CA HIS A 63 6.58 -4.99 21.88
C HIS A 63 7.83 -4.17 21.52
N HIS A 64 8.13 -3.95 20.24
CA HIS A 64 9.26 -3.10 19.84
C HIS A 64 9.03 -1.63 20.20
N GLN A 65 7.78 -1.15 20.11
CA GLN A 65 7.39 0.17 20.57
C GLN A 65 7.63 0.34 22.08
N ILE A 66 7.24 -0.66 22.88
CA ILE A 66 7.45 -0.68 24.34
C ILE A 66 8.95 -0.75 24.67
N GLU A 67 9.71 -1.59 23.98
CA GLU A 67 11.18 -1.73 24.13
C GLU A 67 11.91 -0.42 23.78
N ALA A 68 11.38 0.36 22.84
CA ALA A 68 11.86 1.70 22.50
C ALA A 68 11.47 2.78 23.53
N GLY A 69 10.76 2.42 24.60
CA GLY A 69 10.32 3.34 25.66
C GLY A 69 9.10 4.19 25.28
N ILE A 70 8.36 3.81 24.24
CA ILE A 70 7.19 4.53 23.76
C ILE A 70 5.94 3.91 24.39
N THR A 71 5.23 4.69 25.20
CA THR A 71 3.95 4.28 25.80
C THR A 71 2.81 4.38 24.78
N GLU A 72 1.89 3.42 24.81
CA GLU A 72 0.69 3.42 23.99
C GLU A 72 -0.53 3.18 24.87
N ASP A 73 -1.52 4.07 24.74
CA ASP A 73 -2.82 3.94 25.39
C ASP A 73 -3.87 3.60 24.32
N ASP A 74 -4.71 2.60 24.60
CA ASP A 74 -5.74 2.17 23.65
C ASP A 74 -6.71 3.30 23.29
N GLU A 75 -7.01 4.18 24.25
CA GLU A 75 -7.85 5.36 24.04
C GLU A 75 -7.27 6.32 23.00
N ASP A 76 -5.95 6.51 22.96
CA ASP A 76 -5.28 7.34 21.96
C ASP A 76 -5.37 6.72 20.57
N VAL A 77 -5.20 5.40 20.47
CA VAL A 77 -5.31 4.68 19.19
C VAL A 77 -6.73 4.81 18.63
N VAL A 78 -7.75 4.60 19.48
CA VAL A 78 -9.16 4.71 19.10
C VAL A 78 -9.50 6.15 18.71
N ALA A 79 -9.10 7.14 19.53
CA ALA A 79 -9.34 8.55 19.25
C ALA A 79 -8.70 8.97 17.91
N TYR A 80 -7.49 8.49 17.65
CA TYR A 80 -6.80 8.77 16.39
C TYR A 80 -7.53 8.18 15.20
N LEU A 81 -7.82 6.89 15.21
CA LEU A 81 -8.47 6.24 14.08
C LEU A 81 -9.89 6.78 13.85
N ASP A 82 -10.67 7.02 14.90
CA ASP A 82 -12.04 7.57 14.76
C ASP A 82 -12.01 9.00 14.23
N SER A 83 -11.03 9.82 14.62
CA SER A 83 -10.87 11.17 14.06
C SER A 83 -10.58 11.17 12.56
N LEU A 84 -9.98 10.09 12.02
CA LEU A 84 -9.67 9.93 10.59
C LEU A 84 -10.80 9.29 9.78
N ALA A 85 -11.64 8.47 10.43
CA ALA A 85 -12.76 7.79 9.81
C ALA A 85 -14.01 7.81 10.73
N PRO A 86 -14.60 9.00 10.99
CA PRO A 86 -15.63 9.16 12.02
C PRO A 86 -16.83 8.25 11.80
N GLY A 87 -17.14 7.41 12.79
CA GLY A 87 -18.27 6.49 12.75
C GLY A 87 -18.15 5.34 11.75
N ALA A 88 -16.97 5.12 11.17
CA ALA A 88 -16.71 4.02 10.23
C ALA A 88 -16.03 2.81 10.90
N LEU A 89 -15.51 2.97 12.11
CA LEU A 89 -14.84 1.89 12.84
C LEU A 89 -15.86 0.93 13.44
N ASP A 90 -15.62 -0.37 13.24
CA ASP A 90 -16.37 -1.44 13.87
C ASP A 90 -15.60 -1.91 15.13
N PRO A 91 -16.19 -1.81 16.34
CA PRO A 91 -15.46 -2.07 17.59
C PRO A 91 -14.86 -3.47 17.67
N ASP A 92 -15.55 -4.49 17.17
CA ASP A 92 -15.10 -5.88 17.29
C ASP A 92 -13.86 -6.12 16.42
N THR A 93 -13.89 -5.63 15.17
CA THR A 93 -12.73 -5.74 14.27
C THR A 93 -11.56 -4.83 14.68
N LEU A 94 -11.84 -3.66 15.26
CA LEU A 94 -10.82 -2.77 15.80
C LEU A 94 -10.09 -3.41 16.99
N MET A 95 -10.84 -3.97 17.94
CA MET A 95 -10.25 -4.67 19.09
C MET A 95 -9.46 -5.90 18.63
N ALA A 96 -9.99 -6.68 17.68
CA ALA A 96 -9.25 -7.80 17.10
C ALA A 96 -7.92 -7.36 16.47
N PHE A 97 -7.90 -6.21 15.78
CA PHE A 97 -6.68 -5.63 15.24
C PHE A 97 -5.69 -5.22 16.33
N MET A 98 -6.14 -4.47 17.35
CA MET A 98 -5.30 -3.94 18.42
C MET A 98 -4.70 -5.04 19.30
N GLU A 99 -5.46 -6.08 19.60
CA GLU A 99 -4.98 -7.21 20.42
C GLU A 99 -4.08 -8.15 19.60
N THR A 100 -4.50 -8.48 18.37
CA THR A 100 -3.84 -9.53 17.59
C THR A 100 -2.67 -9.01 16.76
N GLY A 101 -2.61 -7.72 16.45
CA GLY A 101 -1.48 -7.11 15.75
C GLY A 101 -0.15 -7.34 16.49
N PRO A 102 -0.02 -6.92 17.75
CA PRO A 102 1.14 -7.21 18.59
C PRO A 102 1.44 -8.71 18.76
N GLU A 103 0.41 -9.55 18.86
CA GLU A 103 0.56 -11.02 18.90
C GLU A 103 1.22 -11.54 17.61
N MET A 104 0.72 -11.10 16.45
CA MET A 104 1.25 -11.48 15.15
C MET A 104 2.73 -11.09 15.00
N ILE A 105 3.12 -9.89 15.42
CA ILE A 105 4.53 -9.46 15.33
C ILE A 105 5.43 -10.39 16.14
N ARG A 106 5.06 -10.76 17.38
CA ARG A 106 5.81 -11.74 18.19
C ARG A 106 5.85 -13.11 17.51
N TYR A 107 4.70 -13.59 17.05
CA TYR A 107 4.59 -14.87 16.37
C TYR A 107 5.50 -14.96 15.15
N LEU A 108 5.52 -13.94 14.29
CA LEU A 108 6.37 -13.91 13.10
C LEU A 108 7.85 -13.91 13.48
N ALA A 109 8.26 -13.14 14.49
CA ALA A 109 9.64 -13.15 14.98
C ALA A 109 10.06 -14.53 15.52
N ASP A 110 9.18 -15.19 16.27
CA ASP A 110 9.44 -16.48 16.92
C ASP A 110 9.42 -17.67 15.95
N LYS A 111 8.56 -17.63 14.93
CA LYS A 111 8.24 -18.79 14.09
C LYS A 111 8.73 -18.68 12.66
N THR A 112 9.20 -17.52 12.23
CA THR A 112 9.60 -17.28 10.84
C THR A 112 10.91 -16.50 10.77
N PRO A 113 11.51 -16.34 9.57
CA PRO A 113 12.64 -15.45 9.34
C PRO A 113 12.29 -13.95 9.33
N VAL A 114 11.01 -13.57 9.42
CA VAL A 114 10.58 -12.15 9.38
C VAL A 114 11.08 -11.43 10.63
N ARG A 115 11.71 -10.27 10.47
CA ARG A 115 12.22 -9.44 11.57
C ARG A 115 11.81 -7.99 11.38
N PHE A 116 11.28 -7.42 12.45
CA PHE A 116 10.85 -6.03 12.52
C PHE A 116 11.61 -5.31 13.62
N HIS A 117 11.66 -3.99 13.53
CA HIS A 117 12.10 -3.10 14.59
C HIS A 117 11.26 -1.83 14.58
N ALA A 118 11.20 -1.13 15.72
CA ALA A 118 10.44 0.10 15.83
C ALA A 118 11.08 1.20 14.96
N TYR A 119 10.28 1.82 14.09
CA TYR A 119 10.61 3.10 13.50
C TYR A 119 10.15 4.19 14.46
N ALA A 120 10.96 4.38 15.51
CA ALA A 120 10.59 5.09 16.73
C ALA A 120 10.11 6.53 16.50
N ASP A 121 10.71 7.24 15.53
CA ASP A 121 10.46 8.64 15.24
C ASP A 121 9.59 8.86 13.99
N PHE A 122 9.03 7.81 13.39
CA PHE A 122 8.15 7.95 12.22
C PHE A 122 6.77 8.47 12.67
N PRO A 123 6.39 9.72 12.32
CA PRO A 123 5.15 10.32 12.79
C PRO A 123 3.93 9.65 12.18
N ASP A 124 2.84 9.62 12.95
CA ASP A 124 1.52 9.37 12.39
C ASP A 124 1.20 10.37 11.28
N TYR A 125 0.46 9.93 10.26
CA TYR A 125 0.25 10.70 9.03
C TYR A 125 -0.55 12.00 9.20
N GLN A 126 -1.31 12.09 10.28
CA GLN A 126 -2.05 13.28 10.68
C GLN A 126 -1.68 13.62 12.13
N PRO A 127 -0.47 14.16 12.35
CA PRO A 127 0.12 14.28 13.69
C PRO A 127 -0.61 15.28 14.61
N TYR A 128 -1.54 16.06 14.04
CA TYR A 128 -2.34 17.08 14.74
C TYR A 128 -3.72 16.57 15.17
N MET A 129 -4.07 15.32 14.86
CA MET A 129 -5.37 14.75 15.22
C MET A 129 -5.37 14.22 16.66
N PRO A 130 -6.53 14.18 17.35
CA PRO A 130 -6.63 13.61 18.69
C PRO A 130 -6.04 12.20 18.75
N GLY A 131 -5.24 11.88 19.77
CA GLY A 131 -4.62 10.55 19.95
C GLY A 131 -3.48 10.20 18.98
N ALA A 132 -3.11 11.09 18.06
CA ALA A 132 -1.97 10.89 17.17
C ALA A 132 -0.64 10.88 17.95
N LYS A 133 0.37 10.17 17.42
CA LYS A 133 1.76 10.29 17.87
C LYS A 133 2.56 11.17 16.92
N PRO A 134 2.68 12.49 17.20
CA PRO A 134 3.38 13.43 16.32
C PRO A 134 4.88 13.17 16.22
N ASP A 135 5.46 12.51 17.23
CA ASP A 135 6.87 12.10 17.27
C ASP A 135 7.06 10.60 16.98
N GLY A 136 5.99 9.91 16.56
CA GLY A 136 6.04 8.55 16.04
C GLY A 136 5.95 7.40 17.05
N GLY A 137 6.25 6.19 16.55
CA GLY A 137 6.36 4.97 17.35
C GLY A 137 5.40 3.84 17.03
N ARG A 138 4.41 4.04 16.16
CA ARG A 138 3.43 3.01 15.76
C ARG A 138 3.81 2.23 14.50
N SER A 139 4.80 2.73 13.76
CA SER A 139 5.32 2.09 12.56
C SER A 139 6.52 1.19 12.87
N LEU A 140 6.53 0.03 12.23
CA LEU A 140 7.61 -0.93 12.23
C LEU A 140 8.28 -0.93 10.86
N ASP A 141 9.61 -0.94 10.84
CA ASP A 141 10.42 -1.21 9.66
C ASP A 141 10.92 -2.66 9.71
N ASN A 142 11.27 -3.22 8.57
CA ASN A 142 11.73 -4.59 8.45
C ASN A 142 13.24 -4.66 8.21
N ASP A 143 13.88 -5.65 8.79
CA ASP A 143 15.29 -5.91 8.54
C ASP A 143 15.51 -6.32 7.07
N ALA A 144 16.74 -6.11 6.59
CA ALA A 144 17.15 -6.67 5.31
C ALA A 144 17.24 -8.20 5.38
N PHE A 145 16.87 -8.87 4.29
CA PHE A 145 16.81 -10.32 4.19
C PHE A 145 17.63 -10.82 3.01
N SER A 146 18.47 -11.83 3.23
CA SER A 146 19.28 -12.47 2.19
C SER A 146 18.43 -13.34 1.26
N PHE A 147 18.34 -12.94 -0.01
CA PHE A 147 17.64 -13.69 -1.05
C PHE A 147 18.38 -14.96 -1.47
N GLU A 148 19.67 -15.10 -1.18
CA GLU A 148 20.39 -16.37 -1.37
C GLU A 148 19.74 -17.52 -0.60
N ARG A 149 19.13 -17.23 0.56
CA ARG A 149 18.41 -18.22 1.37
C ARG A 149 17.20 -18.83 0.66
N LEU A 150 16.64 -18.14 -0.35
CA LEU A 150 15.56 -18.67 -1.19
C LEU A 150 16.07 -19.62 -2.27
N GLY A 151 17.38 -19.63 -2.57
CA GLY A 151 17.98 -20.42 -3.62
C GLY A 151 17.26 -20.23 -4.95
N LYS A 152 16.80 -21.33 -5.57
CA LYS A 152 16.06 -21.31 -6.85
C LYS A 152 14.76 -20.49 -6.81
N TRP A 153 14.22 -20.22 -5.62
CA TRP A 153 12.97 -19.50 -5.44
C TRP A 153 13.14 -17.98 -5.43
N ALA A 154 14.37 -17.45 -5.38
CA ALA A 154 14.63 -16.01 -5.37
C ALA A 154 14.03 -15.29 -6.59
N THR A 155 14.01 -15.94 -7.75
CA THR A 155 13.44 -15.42 -9.00
C THR A 155 11.91 -15.50 -9.08
N ARG A 156 11.28 -16.12 -8.07
CA ARG A 156 9.83 -16.26 -7.94
C ARG A 156 9.24 -15.23 -6.99
N VAL A 157 9.98 -14.21 -6.56
CA VAL A 157 9.43 -13.05 -5.82
C VAL A 157 9.28 -11.89 -6.80
N ASN A 158 8.13 -11.21 -6.79
CA ASN A 158 7.92 -10.05 -7.65
C ASN A 158 9.04 -9.01 -7.43
N PRO A 159 9.58 -8.39 -8.49
CA PRO A 159 10.66 -7.41 -8.34
C PRO A 159 10.18 -6.10 -7.71
N THR A 160 11.13 -5.31 -7.19
CA THR A 160 10.87 -3.94 -6.76
C THR A 160 10.58 -3.02 -7.94
N LYS A 161 9.81 -1.95 -7.72
CA LYS A 161 9.63 -0.86 -8.69
C LYS A 161 10.75 0.18 -8.67
N MET A 162 11.65 0.09 -7.69
CA MET A 162 12.86 0.90 -7.67
C MET A 162 13.85 0.42 -8.71
N ALA A 163 14.72 1.31 -9.18
CA ALA A 163 15.77 0.95 -10.14
C ALA A 163 16.67 -0.18 -9.64
N TYR A 164 16.91 -0.26 -8.32
CA TYR A 164 17.71 -1.29 -7.68
C TYR A 164 17.09 -1.72 -6.34
N PRO A 165 17.27 -2.98 -5.91
CA PRO A 165 16.89 -3.40 -4.55
C PRO A 165 17.71 -2.65 -3.50
N VAL A 166 17.03 -2.03 -2.54
CA VAL A 166 17.68 -1.43 -1.38
C VAL A 166 18.29 -2.54 -0.51
N ARG A 167 19.51 -2.34 -0.03
CA ARG A 167 20.29 -3.35 0.72
C ARG A 167 20.10 -3.28 2.24
N GLY A 168 19.37 -2.29 2.75
CA GLY A 168 19.03 -2.18 4.17
C GLY A 168 17.55 -1.98 4.43
N SER A 169 17.19 -1.83 5.69
CA SER A 169 15.88 -1.30 6.10
C SER A 169 15.63 0.08 5.47
N LEU A 170 14.38 0.54 5.50
CA LEU A 170 14.05 1.89 5.02
C LEU A 170 14.79 2.95 5.83
N MET A 171 14.82 2.80 7.15
CA MET A 171 15.55 3.67 8.08
C MET A 171 17.02 3.80 7.72
N GLU A 172 17.71 2.67 7.54
CA GLU A 172 19.13 2.65 7.18
C GLU A 172 19.39 3.33 5.83
N ALA A 173 18.49 3.12 4.86
CA ALA A 173 18.62 3.70 3.53
C ALA A 173 18.42 5.23 3.53
N ILE A 174 17.47 5.74 4.31
CA ILE A 174 17.20 7.18 4.39
C ILE A 174 18.26 7.90 5.21
N ASN A 175 18.67 7.33 6.35
CA ASN A 175 19.62 7.96 7.25
C ASN A 175 21.08 7.81 6.78
N GLY A 176 21.32 6.99 5.74
CA GLY A 176 22.66 6.72 5.23
C GLY A 176 23.57 6.05 6.26
N THR A 177 23.01 5.25 7.17
CA THR A 177 23.73 4.68 8.33
C THR A 177 24.43 3.36 8.03
N LEU A 178 24.38 2.86 6.79
CA LEU A 178 25.07 1.65 6.39
C LEU A 178 26.56 1.93 6.16
N ASP A 179 27.41 1.34 7.01
CA ASP A 179 28.85 1.33 6.77
C ASP A 179 29.21 0.47 5.55
N ASP A 180 30.35 0.77 4.93
CA ASP A 180 30.83 0.10 3.71
C ASP A 180 30.98 -1.42 3.87
N ALA A 181 31.36 -1.89 5.06
CA ALA A 181 31.58 -3.31 5.32
C ALA A 181 30.24 -4.07 5.39
N THR A 182 29.25 -3.49 6.08
CA THR A 182 27.88 -3.98 6.14
C THR A 182 27.25 -3.96 4.74
N LEU A 183 27.42 -2.89 3.99
CA LEU A 183 26.92 -2.80 2.62
C LEU A 183 27.54 -3.88 1.72
N ALA A 184 28.87 -4.03 1.71
CA ALA A 184 29.55 -5.04 0.92
C ALA A 184 29.13 -6.48 1.30
N HIS A 185 28.96 -6.76 2.60
CA HIS A 185 28.42 -8.03 3.06
C HIS A 185 27.00 -8.27 2.52
N ARG A 186 26.13 -7.26 2.65
CA ARG A 186 24.74 -7.34 2.21
C ARG A 186 24.60 -7.46 0.69
N GLU A 187 25.46 -6.80 -0.08
CA GLU A 187 25.56 -6.99 -1.53
C GLU A 187 25.99 -8.42 -1.88
N SER A 188 27.01 -8.94 -1.21
CA SER A 188 27.53 -10.29 -1.49
C SER A 188 26.51 -11.40 -1.22
N GLY A 189 25.62 -11.21 -0.24
CA GLY A 189 24.57 -12.18 0.12
C GLY A 189 23.18 -11.90 -0.47
N ASP A 190 23.09 -11.03 -1.49
CA ASP A 190 21.84 -10.53 -2.08
C ASP A 190 20.79 -10.14 -1.02
N TYR A 191 21.19 -9.37 -0.01
CA TYR A 191 20.26 -8.83 0.95
C TYR A 191 19.37 -7.78 0.29
N ARG A 192 18.09 -7.81 0.61
CA ARG A 192 17.10 -6.83 0.14
C ARG A 192 16.28 -6.34 1.31
N GLY A 193 15.97 -5.06 1.34
CA GLY A 193 15.11 -4.41 2.32
C GLY A 193 13.68 -4.25 1.88
N LEU A 194 12.92 -3.45 2.62
CA LEU A 194 11.55 -3.06 2.31
C LEU A 194 10.64 -4.28 2.07
N GLY A 195 9.64 -4.12 1.20
CA GLY A 195 8.72 -5.16 0.78
C GLY A 195 9.39 -6.41 0.20
N GLN A 196 10.58 -6.29 -0.40
CA GLN A 196 11.36 -7.44 -0.86
C GLN A 196 11.77 -8.33 0.32
N ALA A 197 12.29 -7.74 1.39
CA ALA A 197 12.66 -8.51 2.57
C ALA A 197 11.45 -9.17 3.22
N LEU A 198 10.36 -8.42 3.37
CA LEU A 198 9.12 -8.94 3.95
C LEU A 198 8.56 -10.11 3.12
N ALA A 199 8.41 -9.92 1.81
CA ALA A 199 7.90 -10.97 0.93
C ALA A 199 8.85 -12.17 0.86
N GLY A 200 10.15 -11.94 0.77
CA GLY A 200 11.17 -12.99 0.71
C GLY A 200 11.23 -13.83 1.99
N SER A 201 11.22 -13.19 3.16
CA SER A 201 11.26 -13.88 4.46
C SER A 201 9.97 -14.66 4.75
N LEU A 202 8.79 -14.10 4.42
CA LEU A 202 7.53 -14.83 4.47
C LEU A 202 7.53 -16.02 3.50
N PHE A 203 8.04 -15.84 2.28
CA PHE A 203 8.07 -16.92 1.30
C PHE A 203 9.03 -18.04 1.72
N LEU A 204 10.17 -17.71 2.33
CA LEU A 204 11.04 -18.72 2.92
C LEU A 204 10.31 -19.52 4.00
N ALA A 205 9.52 -18.87 4.87
CA ALA A 205 8.74 -19.54 5.89
C ALA A 205 7.66 -20.48 5.32
N VAL A 206 7.05 -20.12 4.17
CA VAL A 206 6.13 -20.99 3.41
C VAL A 206 6.86 -22.22 2.88
N ILE A 207 8.04 -22.02 2.27
CA ILE A 207 8.87 -23.10 1.69
C ILE A 207 9.35 -24.08 2.78
N GLU A 208 9.83 -23.57 3.91
CA GLU A 208 10.36 -24.38 5.02
C GLU A 208 9.27 -25.25 5.67
N ARG A 209 8.00 -24.84 5.58
CA ARG A 209 6.82 -25.63 6.01
C ARG A 209 6.33 -26.62 4.97
N GLY A 210 6.89 -26.60 3.75
CA GLY A 210 6.42 -27.45 2.66
C GLY A 210 5.02 -27.10 2.16
N ILE A 211 4.55 -25.86 2.38
CA ILE A 211 3.25 -25.39 1.89
C ILE A 211 3.36 -25.18 0.37
N PRO A 212 2.63 -25.94 -0.48
CA PRO A 212 2.67 -25.74 -1.92
C PRO A 212 2.12 -24.38 -2.34
N VAL A 213 2.80 -23.77 -3.32
CA VAL A 213 2.33 -22.60 -4.07
C VAL A 213 2.07 -23.03 -5.51
N GLU A 214 0.79 -23.10 -5.87
CA GLU A 214 0.35 -23.37 -7.23
C GLU A 214 0.35 -22.06 -8.01
N PHE A 215 1.43 -21.84 -8.75
CA PHE A 215 1.61 -20.67 -9.63
C PHE A 215 0.75 -20.77 -10.88
N GLU A 216 0.47 -19.61 -11.48
CA GLU A 216 -0.33 -19.45 -12.69
C GLU A 216 -1.72 -20.11 -12.56
N LYS A 217 -2.30 -20.00 -11.35
CA LYS A 217 -3.66 -20.45 -11.01
C LYS A 217 -4.51 -19.26 -10.61
N ARG A 218 -5.30 -18.75 -11.55
CA ARG A 218 -6.18 -17.61 -11.33
C ARG A 218 -7.52 -18.09 -10.79
N ALA A 219 -7.75 -17.99 -9.49
CA ALA A 219 -9.04 -18.29 -8.88
C ALA A 219 -10.16 -17.39 -9.43
N ARG A 220 -11.29 -17.99 -9.84
CA ARG A 220 -12.42 -17.28 -10.47
C ARG A 220 -13.76 -17.51 -9.82
N LYS A 221 -13.96 -18.66 -9.18
CA LYS A 221 -15.28 -19.06 -8.69
C LYS A 221 -15.18 -19.87 -7.41
N LEU A 222 -16.00 -19.53 -6.41
CA LEU A 222 -16.15 -20.34 -5.20
C LEU A 222 -17.12 -21.50 -5.45
N ILE A 223 -16.84 -22.65 -4.85
CA ILE A 223 -17.71 -23.83 -4.90
C ILE A 223 -18.43 -23.93 -3.55
N LYS A 224 -19.77 -23.98 -3.58
CA LYS A 224 -20.63 -24.08 -2.39
C LYS A 224 -21.31 -25.45 -2.29
N ASP A 225 -21.48 -25.93 -1.06
CA ASP A 225 -22.44 -26.97 -0.68
C ASP A 225 -23.43 -26.38 0.33
N GLY A 226 -24.67 -26.17 -0.11
CA GLY A 226 -25.61 -25.28 0.57
C GLY A 226 -25.02 -23.87 0.69
N GLU A 227 -24.93 -23.36 1.93
CA GLU A 227 -24.33 -22.05 2.20
C GLU A 227 -22.81 -22.10 2.43
N ARG A 228 -22.24 -23.29 2.64
CA ARG A 228 -20.82 -23.44 2.97
C ARG A 228 -19.97 -23.40 1.71
N VAL A 229 -18.91 -22.59 1.73
CA VAL A 229 -17.83 -22.65 0.74
C VAL A 229 -16.94 -23.87 1.04
N ILE A 230 -16.77 -24.73 0.03
CA ILE A 230 -16.04 -26.00 0.14
C ILE A 230 -14.84 -26.09 -0.81
N GLY A 231 -14.57 -25.05 -1.59
CA GLY A 231 -13.48 -25.03 -2.54
C GLY A 231 -13.56 -23.86 -3.53
N VAL A 232 -12.70 -23.92 -4.54
CA VAL A 232 -12.54 -22.89 -5.56
C VAL A 232 -12.24 -23.54 -6.91
N VAL A 233 -12.70 -22.92 -8.00
CA VAL A 233 -12.22 -23.17 -9.36
C VAL A 233 -11.24 -22.06 -9.73
N ALA A 234 -10.05 -22.48 -10.13
CA ALA A 234 -9.05 -21.61 -10.74
C ALA A 234 -8.87 -21.94 -12.22
N GLU A 235 -8.51 -20.94 -13.02
CA GLU A 235 -8.06 -21.12 -14.39
C GLU A 235 -6.54 -21.25 -14.39
N ASP A 236 -6.00 -22.29 -15.03
CA ASP A 236 -4.55 -22.45 -15.19
C ASP A 236 -3.99 -21.73 -16.42
N ALA A 237 -2.66 -21.69 -16.57
CA ALA A 237 -1.99 -21.04 -17.70
C ALA A 237 -2.44 -21.53 -19.09
N SER A 238 -3.04 -22.73 -19.20
CA SER A 238 -3.57 -23.27 -20.45
C SER A 238 -5.04 -22.91 -20.71
N GLY A 239 -5.68 -22.21 -19.77
CA GLY A 239 -7.11 -21.87 -19.81
C GLY A 239 -8.02 -23.00 -19.32
N ARG A 240 -7.46 -24.01 -18.64
CA ARG A 240 -8.24 -25.14 -18.10
C ARG A 240 -8.67 -24.86 -16.67
N ASP A 241 -9.91 -25.22 -16.36
CA ASP A 241 -10.44 -25.24 -15.00
C ASP A 241 -9.66 -26.22 -14.12
N TYR A 242 -9.30 -25.76 -12.93
CA TYR A 242 -8.54 -26.47 -11.91
C TYR A 242 -9.27 -26.32 -10.57
N SER A 243 -9.92 -27.38 -10.12
CA SER A 243 -10.80 -27.37 -8.95
C SER A 243 -10.04 -27.82 -7.70
N VAL A 244 -10.04 -26.98 -6.67
CA VAL A 244 -9.35 -27.25 -5.40
C VAL A 244 -10.36 -27.30 -4.27
N ARG A 245 -10.40 -28.43 -3.56
CA ARG A 245 -11.24 -28.62 -2.38
C ARG A 245 -10.60 -27.99 -1.16
N ALA A 246 -11.42 -27.32 -0.34
CA ALA A 246 -11.03 -26.77 0.95
C ALA A 246 -11.89 -27.41 2.05
N ARG A 247 -11.31 -28.32 2.85
CA ARG A 247 -12.07 -29.04 3.90
C ARG A 247 -12.53 -28.08 5.01
N ARG A 248 -11.68 -27.12 5.40
CA ARG A 248 -11.94 -26.14 6.46
C ARG A 248 -12.40 -24.80 5.94
N GLY A 249 -11.79 -24.28 4.88
CA GLY A 249 -12.25 -23.05 4.24
C GLY A 249 -11.25 -22.43 3.26
N VAL A 250 -11.73 -21.37 2.59
CA VAL A 250 -10.99 -20.58 1.62
C VAL A 250 -10.71 -19.20 2.21
N VAL A 251 -9.45 -18.76 2.14
CA VAL A 251 -9.03 -17.40 2.49
C VAL A 251 -8.80 -16.61 1.20
N ILE A 252 -9.60 -15.57 0.96
CA ILE A 252 -9.36 -14.62 -0.13
C ILE A 252 -8.39 -13.56 0.35
N ALA A 253 -7.20 -13.48 -0.24
CA ALA A 253 -6.18 -12.48 0.06
C ALA A 253 -5.51 -11.97 -1.24
N THR A 254 -6.34 -11.69 -2.24
CA THR A 254 -5.96 -11.48 -3.66
C THR A 254 -5.63 -10.04 -4.03
N GLY A 255 -5.54 -9.13 -3.06
CA GLY A 255 -5.42 -7.69 -3.34
C GLY A 255 -6.73 -7.05 -3.81
N GLY A 256 -6.65 -5.79 -4.22
CA GLY A 256 -7.79 -4.95 -4.57
C GLY A 256 -8.25 -5.07 -6.03
N PHE A 257 -8.93 -4.02 -6.51
CA PHE A 257 -9.50 -3.93 -7.85
C PHE A 257 -9.04 -2.70 -8.65
N GLU A 258 -7.99 -2.01 -8.20
CA GLU A 258 -7.51 -0.75 -8.77
C GLU A 258 -7.07 -0.81 -10.25
N TRP A 259 -6.82 -2.01 -10.80
CA TRP A 259 -6.51 -2.20 -12.22
C TRP A 259 -7.71 -2.57 -13.08
N ASN A 260 -8.90 -2.70 -12.49
CA ASN A 260 -10.13 -2.98 -13.20
C ASN A 260 -10.94 -1.70 -13.37
N GLU A 261 -10.84 -1.09 -14.55
CA GLU A 261 -11.49 0.19 -14.88
C GLU A 261 -13.01 0.16 -14.63
N THR A 262 -13.67 -0.98 -14.91
CA THR A 262 -15.10 -1.15 -14.69
C THR A 262 -15.43 -1.09 -13.19
N LEU A 263 -14.69 -1.83 -12.35
CA LEU A 263 -14.92 -1.84 -10.90
C LEU A 263 -14.56 -0.49 -10.27
N VAL A 264 -13.46 0.13 -10.72
CA VAL A 264 -13.07 1.49 -10.32
C VAL A 264 -14.20 2.49 -10.58
N LYS A 265 -14.74 2.54 -11.81
CA LYS A 265 -15.86 3.44 -12.16
C LYS A 265 -17.16 3.12 -11.44
N THR A 266 -17.37 1.85 -11.09
CA THR A 266 -18.60 1.39 -10.43
C THR A 266 -18.60 1.77 -8.95
N PHE A 267 -17.45 1.65 -8.28
CA PHE A 267 -17.40 1.71 -6.82
C PHE A 267 -16.71 2.95 -6.26
N LEU A 268 -15.62 3.42 -6.85
CA LEU A 268 -14.85 4.53 -6.28
C LEU A 268 -15.56 5.86 -6.50
N ARG A 269 -15.46 6.75 -5.51
CA ARG A 269 -16.09 8.07 -5.54
C ARG A 269 -15.54 8.98 -6.65
N GLY A 270 -14.29 8.76 -7.06
CA GLY A 270 -13.59 9.61 -8.01
C GLY A 270 -12.58 8.83 -8.84
N PRO A 271 -11.86 9.53 -9.74
CA PRO A 271 -10.98 8.89 -10.69
C PRO A 271 -9.80 8.24 -9.97
N LEU A 272 -9.41 7.07 -10.48
CA LEU A 272 -8.14 6.42 -10.20
C LEU A 272 -7.47 6.21 -11.55
N THR A 273 -6.44 7.00 -11.84
CA THR A 273 -5.80 7.07 -13.17
C THR A 273 -4.37 6.55 -13.21
N GLY A 274 -3.76 6.25 -12.05
CA GLY A 274 -2.39 5.75 -11.99
C GLY A 274 -2.12 4.77 -10.84
N PRO A 275 -2.71 3.56 -10.84
CA PRO A 275 -2.47 2.57 -9.79
C PRO A 275 -0.98 2.20 -9.72
N VAL A 276 -0.41 2.23 -8.50
CA VAL A 276 1.02 1.92 -8.27
C VAL A 276 1.22 0.50 -7.72
N SER A 277 0.16 -0.27 -7.56
CA SER A 277 0.21 -1.69 -7.22
C SER A 277 0.62 -2.58 -8.41
N VAL A 278 0.52 -3.90 -8.24
CA VAL A 278 0.74 -4.87 -9.33
C VAL A 278 -0.47 -4.88 -10.27
N PRO A 279 -0.28 -4.93 -11.60
CA PRO A 279 -1.37 -4.89 -12.57
C PRO A 279 -2.34 -6.07 -12.48
N GLU A 280 -1.95 -7.10 -11.74
CA GLU A 280 -2.75 -8.27 -11.46
C GLU A 280 -3.84 -8.04 -10.39
N ASN A 281 -3.92 -6.89 -9.74
CA ASN A 281 -5.02 -6.59 -8.81
C ASN A 281 -6.29 -6.12 -9.56
N GLU A 282 -7.01 -7.08 -10.14
CA GLU A 282 -8.17 -6.85 -11.03
C GLU A 282 -9.53 -7.10 -10.35
N GLY A 283 -9.55 -7.37 -9.04
CA GLY A 283 -10.80 -7.58 -8.28
C GLY A 283 -11.41 -8.99 -8.38
N ASP A 284 -10.64 -10.01 -8.80
CA ASP A 284 -11.15 -11.40 -8.91
C ASP A 284 -11.75 -11.90 -7.59
N GLY A 285 -11.06 -11.67 -6.46
CA GLY A 285 -11.53 -12.03 -5.13
C GLY A 285 -12.77 -11.26 -4.67
N LEU A 286 -12.89 -9.98 -5.05
CA LEU A 286 -14.07 -9.17 -4.79
C LEU A 286 -15.29 -9.75 -5.51
N LEU A 287 -15.16 -10.09 -6.80
CA LEU A 287 -16.24 -10.68 -7.58
C LEU A 287 -16.68 -12.04 -7.03
N MET A 288 -15.72 -12.89 -6.64
CA MET A 288 -16.03 -14.17 -5.96
C MET A 288 -16.81 -13.96 -4.66
N ALA A 289 -16.44 -12.97 -3.85
CA ALA A 289 -17.14 -12.67 -2.61
C ALA A 289 -18.56 -12.13 -2.86
N ILE A 290 -18.73 -11.26 -3.88
CA ILE A 290 -20.05 -10.76 -4.29
C ILE A 290 -20.95 -11.93 -4.73
N GLU A 291 -20.45 -12.84 -5.56
CA GLU A 291 -21.20 -14.02 -6.01
C GLU A 291 -21.60 -14.93 -4.85
N ALA A 292 -20.77 -15.02 -3.81
CA ALA A 292 -21.06 -15.79 -2.61
C ALA A 292 -22.11 -15.15 -1.67
N GLY A 293 -22.52 -13.90 -1.93
CA GLY A 293 -23.50 -13.16 -1.13
C GLY A 293 -22.91 -12.26 -0.05
N ALA A 294 -21.62 -11.90 -0.16
CA ALA A 294 -20.96 -11.06 0.83
C ALA A 294 -21.57 -9.66 0.92
N GLN A 295 -21.70 -9.16 2.15
CA GLN A 295 -21.88 -7.74 2.41
C GLN A 295 -20.59 -7.00 2.09
N LEU A 296 -20.69 -5.85 1.40
CA LEU A 296 -19.54 -5.01 1.05
C LEU A 296 -19.42 -3.81 1.98
N GLY A 297 -18.18 -3.37 2.21
CA GLY A 297 -17.85 -2.16 2.94
C GLY A 297 -16.72 -1.38 2.27
N ASN A 298 -16.60 -0.08 2.61
CA ASN A 298 -15.54 0.82 2.18
C ASN A 298 -15.30 0.93 0.66
N MET A 299 -16.30 0.56 -0.15
CA MET A 299 -16.20 0.48 -1.62
C MET A 299 -15.82 1.79 -2.31
N GLN A 300 -16.05 2.94 -1.66
CA GLN A 300 -15.75 4.26 -2.22
C GLN A 300 -14.31 4.73 -1.97
N HIS A 301 -13.51 3.95 -1.22
CA HIS A 301 -12.20 4.36 -0.74
C HIS A 301 -11.08 3.52 -1.35
N ALA A 302 -9.92 4.15 -1.46
CA ALA A 302 -8.66 3.51 -1.79
C ALA A 302 -7.57 4.12 -0.91
N PHE A 303 -6.42 3.45 -0.89
CA PHE A 303 -5.21 3.95 -0.29
C PHE A 303 -4.48 4.83 -1.29
N TRP A 304 -4.90 6.10 -1.37
CA TRP A 304 -4.48 7.03 -2.42
C TRP A 304 -2.98 7.29 -2.36
N GLN A 305 -2.35 7.44 -3.52
CA GLN A 305 -0.94 7.80 -3.65
C GLN A 305 -0.76 8.46 -5.01
N GLN A 306 -0.05 9.58 -5.05
CA GLN A 306 0.18 10.28 -6.30
C GLN A 306 1.23 9.53 -7.10
N SER A 307 1.05 9.56 -8.42
CA SER A 307 1.91 8.79 -9.31
C SER A 307 2.17 9.53 -10.61
N VAL A 308 3.16 9.06 -11.35
CA VAL A 308 3.47 9.51 -12.71
C VAL A 308 3.55 8.33 -13.64
N LEU A 309 2.98 8.48 -14.84
CA LEU A 309 3.11 7.49 -15.90
C LEU A 309 4.53 7.48 -16.45
N GLU A 310 5.24 6.36 -16.26
CA GLU A 310 6.54 6.11 -16.87
C GLU A 310 6.34 5.43 -18.24
N PHE A 311 6.82 6.05 -19.31
CA PHE A 311 6.64 5.58 -20.69
C PHE A 311 7.31 4.23 -21.00
N LYS A 312 8.11 3.67 -20.08
CA LYS A 312 8.71 2.34 -20.22
C LYS A 312 7.86 1.32 -19.47
N PRO A 313 7.20 0.37 -20.15
CA PRO A 313 6.56 -0.74 -19.46
C PRO A 313 7.61 -1.56 -18.71
N GLN A 314 7.37 -1.82 -17.41
CA GLN A 314 8.22 -2.70 -16.60
C GLN A 314 7.57 -4.07 -16.33
N HIS A 315 6.30 -4.26 -16.70
CA HIS A 315 5.55 -5.50 -16.46
C HIS A 315 5.45 -6.40 -17.70
N ARG A 316 5.35 -7.73 -17.48
CA ARG A 316 5.39 -8.80 -18.50
C ARG A 316 4.49 -8.55 -19.72
N ASP A 317 3.34 -7.91 -19.53
CA ASP A 317 2.30 -7.75 -20.58
C ASP A 317 2.17 -6.31 -21.13
N ALA A 318 3.26 -5.53 -21.14
CA ALA A 318 3.28 -4.14 -21.63
C ALA A 318 2.24 -3.22 -20.95
N LYS A 319 1.88 -3.53 -19.70
CA LYS A 319 1.00 -2.67 -18.89
C LYS A 319 1.72 -1.35 -18.57
N PRO A 320 0.97 -0.23 -18.46
CA PRO A 320 1.52 1.04 -18.01
C PRO A 320 2.31 0.87 -16.71
N ASN A 321 3.46 1.53 -16.58
CA ASN A 321 4.16 1.60 -15.31
C ASN A 321 3.88 2.95 -14.66
N TYR A 322 3.50 2.94 -13.39
CA TYR A 322 3.31 4.14 -12.60
C TYR A 322 4.34 4.17 -11.49
N LEU A 323 5.12 5.24 -11.44
CA LEU A 323 6.07 5.52 -10.35
C LEU A 323 5.34 6.25 -9.24
N LEU A 324 5.71 5.99 -7.99
CA LEU A 324 5.25 6.77 -6.86
C LEU A 324 5.79 8.21 -6.97
N GLY A 325 4.95 9.20 -6.67
CA GLY A 325 5.35 10.60 -6.52
C GLY A 325 5.15 11.04 -5.08
N SER A 326 6.13 10.76 -4.21
CA SER A 326 5.98 10.90 -2.76
C SER A 326 6.70 12.13 -2.23
N ASP A 327 8.03 12.10 -2.23
CA ASP A 327 8.90 13.17 -1.75
C ASP A 327 9.02 14.32 -2.76
N GLU A 328 8.81 14.07 -4.05
CA GLU A 328 8.99 15.09 -5.08
C GLU A 328 8.10 16.32 -4.91
N ARG A 329 6.91 16.12 -4.33
CA ARG A 329 5.93 17.17 -4.07
C ARG A 329 6.22 17.94 -2.77
N ALA A 330 6.89 17.31 -1.80
CA ALA A 330 7.07 17.84 -0.45
C ALA A 330 8.34 18.69 -0.30
N ARG A 331 9.37 18.39 -1.10
CA ARG A 331 10.66 19.08 -1.03
C ARG A 331 10.58 20.58 -1.42
N PRO A 332 11.52 21.41 -0.93
CA PRO A 332 11.58 22.84 -1.24
C PRO A 332 11.70 23.10 -2.75
N GLY A 333 10.94 24.07 -3.28
CA GLY A 333 10.96 24.40 -4.71
C GLY A 333 10.03 23.54 -5.57
N ALA A 334 9.03 22.90 -4.96
CA ALA A 334 8.00 22.12 -5.65
C ALA A 334 6.59 22.56 -5.24
N ILE A 335 5.65 22.64 -6.19
CA ILE A 335 4.22 22.83 -5.93
C ILE A 335 3.36 21.97 -6.85
N LEU A 336 2.12 21.70 -6.44
CA LEU A 336 1.11 21.04 -7.27
C LEU A 336 0.09 22.07 -7.74
N VAL A 337 -0.20 22.10 -9.05
CA VAL A 337 -1.19 23.01 -9.63
C VAL A 337 -2.20 22.29 -10.51
N ASN A 338 -3.45 22.72 -10.49
CA ASN A 338 -4.49 22.23 -11.40
C ASN A 338 -4.46 22.95 -12.76
N ARG A 339 -5.41 22.63 -13.64
CA ARG A 339 -5.54 23.24 -14.98
C ARG A 339 -5.65 24.77 -14.99
N ALA A 340 -6.15 25.37 -13.91
CA ALA A 340 -6.26 26.81 -13.76
C ALA A 340 -4.97 27.44 -13.19
N GLY A 341 -3.89 26.67 -13.07
CA GLY A 341 -2.62 27.12 -12.51
C GLY A 341 -2.69 27.41 -11.01
N LYS A 342 -3.66 26.85 -10.29
CA LYS A 342 -3.86 27.08 -8.86
C LYS A 342 -3.39 25.90 -8.02
N ARG A 343 -2.71 26.18 -6.92
CA ARG A 343 -2.53 25.23 -5.82
C ARG A 343 -3.88 24.87 -5.20
N PHE A 344 -3.97 23.67 -4.65
CA PHE A 344 -5.23 23.15 -4.08
C PHE A 344 -5.04 22.33 -2.81
N VAL A 345 -3.80 22.17 -2.34
CA VAL A 345 -3.45 21.34 -1.17
C VAL A 345 -2.08 21.74 -0.62
N ASN A 346 -1.84 21.39 0.65
CA ASN A 346 -0.50 21.32 1.21
C ASN A 346 0.26 20.12 0.57
N GLU A 347 1.27 20.40 -0.24
CA GLU A 347 2.01 19.36 -0.97
C GLU A 347 2.94 18.51 -0.08
N ALA A 348 3.14 18.86 1.19
CA ALA A 348 3.87 18.06 2.17
C ALA A 348 2.95 17.17 3.03
N ALA A 349 1.63 17.38 3.00
CA ALA A 349 0.67 16.57 3.76
C ALA A 349 0.71 15.09 3.36
N ASN A 350 0.16 14.18 4.16
CA ASN A 350 0.16 12.76 3.82
C ASN A 350 -0.55 12.46 2.48
N TYR A 351 0.02 11.52 1.74
CA TYR A 351 -0.37 11.18 0.37
C TYR A 351 -1.84 10.69 0.25
N ASN A 352 -2.33 10.00 1.30
CA ASN A 352 -3.67 9.42 1.30
C ASN A 352 -4.75 10.49 1.41
N ALA A 353 -4.59 11.44 2.34
CA ALA A 353 -5.50 12.57 2.50
C ALA A 353 -5.50 13.47 1.27
N MET A 354 -4.33 13.69 0.64
CA MET A 354 -4.24 14.48 -0.58
C MET A 354 -5.05 13.89 -1.74
N GLY A 355 -5.20 12.56 -1.80
CA GLY A 355 -6.06 11.90 -2.80
C GLY A 355 -7.51 12.39 -2.76
N LYS A 356 -8.05 12.70 -1.57
CA LYS A 356 -9.43 13.21 -1.42
C LYS A 356 -9.63 14.56 -2.11
N ALA A 357 -8.59 15.41 -2.17
CA ALA A 357 -8.66 16.70 -2.86
C ALA A 357 -8.79 16.56 -4.39
N LEU A 358 -8.33 15.44 -4.97
CA LEU A 358 -8.44 15.17 -6.40
C LEU A 358 -9.88 14.80 -6.83
N HIS A 359 -10.74 14.48 -5.86
CA HIS A 359 -12.13 14.09 -6.09
C HIS A 359 -13.12 15.24 -5.90
N ALA A 360 -12.63 16.47 -5.72
CA ALA A 360 -13.46 17.66 -5.68
C ALA A 360 -14.15 17.87 -7.04
N PHE A 361 -15.44 17.54 -7.12
CA PHE A 361 -16.24 17.68 -8.34
C PHE A 361 -16.89 19.07 -8.40
N ASP A 362 -16.60 19.82 -9.45
CA ASP A 362 -17.24 21.10 -9.73
C ASP A 362 -18.49 20.87 -10.58
N ALA A 363 -19.66 21.14 -9.99
CA ALA A 363 -20.95 21.00 -10.65
C ALA A 363 -21.16 22.02 -11.79
N GLY A 364 -20.50 23.18 -11.75
CA GLY A 364 -20.60 24.22 -12.78
C GLY A 364 -19.88 23.82 -14.06
N THR A 365 -18.66 23.31 -13.96
CA THR A 365 -17.88 22.83 -15.11
C THR A 365 -18.15 21.36 -15.44
N HIS A 366 -18.87 20.65 -14.58
CA HIS A 366 -19.12 19.20 -14.68
C HIS A 366 -17.83 18.38 -14.81
N ALA A 367 -16.83 18.73 -13.99
CA ALA A 367 -15.51 18.11 -14.02
C ALA A 367 -14.87 18.10 -12.63
N TYR A 368 -13.88 17.23 -12.42
CA TYR A 368 -13.05 17.30 -11.23
C TYR A 368 -12.17 18.54 -11.27
N ALA A 369 -12.33 19.43 -10.29
CA ALA A 369 -11.73 20.76 -10.26
C ALA A 369 -10.20 20.72 -10.35
N ASN A 370 -9.60 19.68 -9.77
CA ASN A 370 -8.16 19.52 -9.64
C ASN A 370 -7.55 18.53 -10.62
N LEU A 371 -8.30 18.04 -11.61
CA LEU A 371 -7.77 17.12 -12.63
C LEU A 371 -7.88 17.73 -14.03
N PRO A 372 -6.87 17.56 -14.91
CA PRO A 372 -5.51 17.11 -14.59
C PRO A 372 -4.77 18.13 -13.69
N TYR A 373 -3.66 17.68 -13.11
CA TYR A 373 -2.75 18.47 -12.28
C TYR A 373 -1.29 18.14 -12.60
N TRP A 374 -0.40 19.05 -12.20
CA TRP A 374 1.03 18.97 -12.49
C TRP A 374 1.86 19.31 -11.26
N LEU A 375 2.97 18.59 -11.11
CA LEU A 375 4.10 19.00 -10.28
C LEU A 375 4.90 20.04 -11.05
N ILE A 376 5.13 21.19 -10.44
CA ILE A 376 5.94 22.29 -10.96
C ILE A 376 7.21 22.41 -10.11
N ILE A 377 8.36 22.37 -10.77
CA ILE A 377 9.69 22.52 -10.17
C ILE A 377 10.57 23.40 -11.07
N ASP A 378 11.71 23.86 -10.56
CA ASP A 378 12.67 24.66 -11.30
C ASP A 378 14.04 23.97 -11.45
N GLN A 379 14.99 24.64 -12.09
CA GLN A 379 16.32 24.10 -12.32
C GLN A 379 17.10 23.86 -11.02
N ARG A 380 16.86 24.65 -9.98
CA ARG A 380 17.50 24.45 -8.67
C ARG A 380 17.07 23.12 -8.06
N TYR A 381 15.77 22.85 -8.08
CA TYR A 381 15.21 21.58 -7.63
C TYR A 381 15.86 20.39 -8.36
N ARG A 382 15.85 20.42 -9.69
CA ARG A 382 16.41 19.35 -10.55
C ARG A 382 17.90 19.11 -10.36
N SER A 383 18.64 20.15 -9.99
CA SER A 383 20.09 20.07 -9.76
C SER A 383 20.44 19.51 -8.39
N LYS A 384 19.55 19.67 -7.39
CA LYS A 384 19.78 19.20 -6.01
C LYS A 384 19.19 17.81 -5.77
N TYR A 385 17.96 17.56 -6.20
CA TYR A 385 17.21 16.37 -5.79
C TYR A 385 17.08 15.33 -6.89
N GLN A 386 17.08 14.06 -6.48
CA GLN A 386 16.53 13.00 -7.33
C GLN A 386 15.05 13.32 -7.61
N THR A 387 14.62 13.14 -8.86
CA THR A 387 13.23 13.35 -9.27
C THR A 387 12.75 12.07 -9.92
N PHE A 388 11.89 11.32 -9.23
CA PHE A 388 11.51 9.96 -9.57
C PHE A 388 12.75 9.05 -9.71
N ASN A 389 12.89 8.37 -10.86
CA ASN A 389 14.03 7.51 -11.16
C ASN A 389 15.22 8.27 -11.79
N THR A 390 15.18 9.62 -11.85
CA THR A 390 16.24 10.43 -12.48
C THR A 390 17.11 11.11 -11.43
N PRO A 391 18.44 10.86 -11.42
CA PRO A 391 19.36 11.47 -10.44
C PRO A 391 19.48 13.00 -10.60
N PRO A 392 20.02 13.71 -9.60
CA PRO A 392 20.29 15.15 -9.69
C PRO A 392 21.14 15.48 -10.92
N GLY A 393 20.71 16.47 -11.72
CA GLY A 393 21.39 16.85 -12.97
C GLY A 393 21.36 15.80 -14.09
N GLY A 394 20.63 14.69 -13.92
CA GLY A 394 20.42 13.68 -14.95
C GLY A 394 19.58 14.19 -16.14
N PRO A 395 19.46 13.38 -17.20
CA PRO A 395 18.69 13.76 -18.39
C PRO A 395 17.21 13.97 -18.04
N VAL A 396 16.58 14.97 -18.67
CA VAL A 396 15.14 15.23 -18.50
C VAL A 396 14.35 14.04 -19.05
N PRO A 397 13.53 13.36 -18.22
CA PRO A 397 12.75 12.22 -18.67
C PRO A 397 11.61 12.66 -19.58
N SER A 398 11.15 11.79 -20.48
CA SER A 398 10.15 12.14 -21.51
C SER A 398 8.76 12.51 -20.96
N PHE A 399 8.46 12.18 -19.70
CA PHE A 399 7.23 12.58 -19.00
C PHE A 399 7.33 13.95 -18.31
N MET A 400 8.50 14.59 -18.36
CA MET A 400 8.76 15.90 -17.80
C MET A 400 8.89 16.92 -18.92
N ILE A 401 8.04 17.94 -18.89
CA ILE A 401 8.00 19.00 -19.88
C ILE A 401 8.86 20.16 -19.38
N GLU A 402 9.79 20.63 -20.22
CA GLU A 402 10.74 21.70 -19.93
C GLU A 402 10.40 22.97 -20.74
N ALA A 403 10.59 24.14 -20.12
CA ALA A 403 10.48 25.44 -20.77
C ALA A 403 11.32 26.51 -20.06
N ASP A 404 11.76 27.55 -20.77
CA ASP A 404 12.60 28.61 -20.19
C ASP A 404 11.80 29.55 -19.28
N THR A 405 10.48 29.62 -19.49
CA THR A 405 9.57 30.50 -18.74
C THR A 405 8.31 29.75 -18.28
N LEU A 406 7.69 30.22 -17.20
CA LEU A 406 6.41 29.68 -16.73
C LEU A 406 5.29 29.84 -17.76
N GLU A 407 5.31 30.91 -18.57
CA GLU A 407 4.32 31.14 -19.62
C GLU A 407 4.43 30.07 -20.72
N GLU A 408 5.64 29.80 -21.21
CA GLU A 408 5.89 28.74 -22.18
C GLU A 408 5.56 27.36 -21.59
N LEU A 409 5.91 27.12 -20.31
CA LEU A 409 5.58 25.87 -19.61
C LEU A 409 4.06 25.64 -19.57
N ALA A 410 3.31 26.68 -19.22
CA ALA A 410 1.86 26.64 -19.16
C ALA A 410 1.24 26.34 -20.53
N GLN A 411 1.73 26.98 -21.60
CA GLN A 411 1.29 26.72 -22.97
C GLN A 411 1.56 25.27 -23.40
N LYS A 412 2.73 24.71 -23.09
CA LYS A 412 3.09 23.32 -23.43
C LYS A 412 2.26 22.29 -22.68
N THR A 413 1.77 22.63 -21.49
CA THR A 413 1.06 21.70 -20.59
C THR A 413 -0.46 21.88 -20.60
N GLY A 414 -0.96 22.99 -21.14
CA GLY A 414 -2.38 23.36 -21.10
C GLY A 414 -2.84 23.93 -19.76
N ILE A 415 -1.91 24.40 -18.93
CA ILE A 415 -2.20 25.13 -17.68
C ILE A 415 -2.52 26.59 -18.06
N ASP A 416 -3.43 27.24 -17.34
CA ASP A 416 -3.66 28.69 -17.49
C ASP A 416 -2.37 29.51 -17.21
N PRO A 417 -1.81 30.24 -18.20
CA PRO A 417 -0.53 30.93 -18.01
C PRO A 417 -0.56 32.02 -16.94
N GLN A 418 -1.65 32.79 -16.86
CA GLN A 418 -1.80 33.84 -15.86
C GLN A 418 -1.95 33.25 -14.45
N GLY A 419 -2.76 32.21 -14.31
CA GLY A 419 -2.94 31.46 -13.07
C GLY A 419 -1.62 30.89 -12.55
N LEU A 420 -0.84 30.21 -13.41
CA LEU A 420 0.43 29.63 -13.01
C LEU A 420 1.42 30.70 -12.53
N ALA A 421 1.61 31.77 -13.32
CA ALA A 421 2.53 32.85 -12.98
C ALA A 421 2.14 33.53 -11.65
N SER A 422 0.84 33.79 -11.44
CA SER A 422 0.33 34.41 -10.22
C SER A 422 0.51 33.51 -9.00
N THR A 423 0.26 32.21 -9.15
CA THR A 423 0.44 31.21 -8.09
C THR A 423 1.90 31.08 -7.67
N VAL A 424 2.83 30.98 -8.62
CA VAL A 424 4.27 30.91 -8.30
C VAL A 424 4.75 32.20 -7.64
N ALA A 425 4.30 33.37 -8.11
CA ALA A 425 4.65 34.65 -7.49
C ALA A 425 4.16 34.74 -6.03
N ARG A 426 2.91 34.34 -5.77
CA ARG A 426 2.32 34.32 -4.42
C ARG A 426 3.04 33.32 -3.51
N PHE A 427 3.29 32.10 -3.99
CA PHE A 427 4.03 31.10 -3.23
C PHE A 427 5.43 31.59 -2.85
N ASN A 428 6.17 32.17 -3.81
CA ASN A 428 7.49 32.72 -3.53
C ASN A 428 7.49 33.87 -2.52
N ASP A 429 6.45 34.71 -2.50
CA ASP A 429 6.28 35.75 -1.47
C ASP A 429 6.04 35.13 -0.07
N MET A 430 5.17 34.12 0.02
CA MET A 430 4.92 33.36 1.25
C MET A 430 6.18 32.65 1.77
N VAL A 431 6.95 32.01 0.89
CA VAL A 431 8.26 31.41 1.25
C VAL A 431 9.20 32.46 1.84
N ARG A 432 9.31 33.65 1.23
CA ARG A 432 10.17 34.73 1.76
C ARG A 432 9.71 35.27 3.11
N LYS A 433 8.41 35.20 3.39
CA LYS A 433 7.81 35.54 4.69
C LYS A 433 7.92 34.41 5.72
N GLY A 434 8.26 33.20 5.27
CA GLY A 434 8.50 32.03 6.13
C GLY A 434 7.24 31.27 6.52
N HIS A 435 6.13 31.44 5.81
CA HIS A 435 4.89 30.73 6.12
C HIS A 435 3.99 30.60 4.87
N ASP A 436 3.40 29.42 4.66
CA ASP A 436 2.42 29.17 3.60
C ASP A 436 1.00 29.46 4.09
N ASP A 437 0.57 30.71 4.00
CA ASP A 437 -0.76 31.17 4.44
C ASP A 437 -1.93 30.51 3.69
N ASP A 438 -1.68 29.85 2.54
CA ASP A 438 -2.73 29.21 1.75
C ASP A 438 -3.09 27.82 2.30
N PHE A 439 -2.10 27.04 2.79
CA PHE A 439 -2.31 25.64 3.18
C PHE A 439 -1.54 25.17 4.42
N ASN A 440 -0.81 26.06 5.12
CA ASN A 440 -0.04 25.74 6.34
C ASN A 440 1.04 24.66 6.10
N ARG A 441 1.65 24.65 4.90
CA ARG A 441 2.73 23.73 4.55
C ARG A 441 3.96 23.99 5.41
N GLY A 442 4.44 22.95 6.08
CA GLY A 442 5.60 23.01 6.97
C GLY A 442 5.26 23.31 8.43
N ASP A 443 3.97 23.35 8.82
CA ASP A 443 3.56 23.70 10.19
C ASP A 443 3.51 22.51 11.15
N ASN A 444 3.65 21.27 10.66
CA ASN A 444 3.51 20.06 11.46
C ASN A 444 4.71 19.12 11.34
N THR A 445 4.82 18.16 12.25
CA THR A 445 5.97 17.23 12.32
C THR A 445 6.06 16.31 11.12
N TYR A 446 4.93 15.88 10.55
CA TYR A 446 4.90 15.03 9.36
C TYR A 446 5.46 15.77 8.14
N ASP A 447 5.02 17.00 7.88
CA ASP A 447 5.54 17.81 6.76
C ASP A 447 7.08 17.96 6.86
N ASN A 448 7.60 18.15 8.07
CA ASN A 448 9.02 18.38 8.34
C ASN A 448 9.82 17.09 8.57
N PHE A 449 9.19 15.92 8.45
CA PHE A 449 9.87 14.64 8.61
C PHE A 449 10.92 14.49 7.51
N TYR A 450 12.13 14.08 7.90
CA TYR A 450 13.33 14.10 7.05
C TYR A 450 13.22 13.20 5.80
N MET A 451 12.26 12.28 5.78
CA MET A 451 11.99 11.43 4.62
C MET A 451 11.28 12.19 3.48
N TRP A 452 10.56 13.27 3.78
CA TRP A 452 9.78 14.04 2.80
C TRP A 452 10.39 15.39 2.47
N GLY A 453 10.85 16.10 3.51
CA GLY A 453 11.49 17.40 3.38
C GLY A 453 13.00 17.31 3.20
N ASP A 454 13.64 18.46 3.03
CA ASP A 454 15.10 18.57 2.99
C ASP A 454 15.65 18.88 4.39
N ALA A 455 16.26 17.88 5.01
CA ALA A 455 16.80 17.97 6.36
C ALA A 455 18.03 18.89 6.51
N ASP A 456 18.62 19.39 5.41
CA ASP A 456 19.64 20.42 5.46
C ASP A 456 19.11 21.77 5.97
N PHE A 457 17.78 21.95 5.98
CA PHE A 457 17.11 23.18 6.40
C PHE A 457 16.32 23.00 7.70
N ASP A 458 16.13 24.10 8.42
CA ASP A 458 15.24 24.14 9.58
C ASP A 458 13.76 24.30 9.13
N PRO A 459 12.78 23.79 9.90
CA PRO A 459 11.37 24.07 9.67
C PRO A 459 11.07 25.58 9.65
N PRO A 460 10.16 26.07 8.78
CA PRO A 460 9.38 25.31 7.79
C PRO A 460 10.10 25.14 6.43
N TYR A 461 11.34 25.64 6.30
CA TYR A 461 12.10 25.63 5.04
C TYR A 461 12.57 24.24 4.58
N ARG A 462 12.36 23.20 5.41
CA ARG A 462 12.44 21.80 4.97
C ARG A 462 11.51 21.48 3.81
N THR A 463 10.39 22.21 3.69
CA THR A 463 9.41 22.02 2.62
C THR A 463 9.16 23.30 1.82
N LEU A 464 9.52 24.47 2.36
CA LEU A 464 9.33 25.76 1.69
C LEU A 464 10.59 26.22 0.96
N GLY A 465 10.48 26.40 -0.36
CA GLY A 465 11.56 26.93 -1.20
C GLY A 465 11.01 27.65 -2.43
N VAL A 466 11.64 28.76 -2.82
CA VAL A 466 11.18 29.56 -3.96
C VAL A 466 11.40 28.83 -5.28
N ILE A 467 10.50 29.05 -6.24
CA ILE A 467 10.53 28.56 -7.61
C ILE A 467 10.80 29.77 -8.51
N ASP A 468 12.07 30.04 -8.81
CA ASP A 468 12.48 31.27 -9.50
C ASP A 468 13.69 31.13 -10.42
N GLN A 469 14.20 29.91 -10.63
CA GLN A 469 15.36 29.64 -11.46
C GLN A 469 15.02 28.76 -12.67
N GLY A 470 14.81 29.37 -13.83
CA GLY A 470 14.62 28.66 -15.10
C GLY A 470 15.83 27.81 -15.53
N PRO A 471 15.65 26.78 -16.39
CA PRO A 471 14.38 26.30 -16.93
C PRO A 471 13.39 25.80 -15.86
N PHE A 472 12.11 25.82 -16.19
CA PHE A 472 11.02 25.30 -15.36
C PHE A 472 10.51 23.99 -15.93
N PHE A 473 10.02 23.12 -15.05
CA PHE A 473 9.57 21.79 -15.40
C PHE A 473 8.17 21.52 -14.89
N ALA A 474 7.38 20.81 -15.69
CA ALA A 474 6.07 20.30 -15.32
C ALA A 474 6.00 18.78 -15.54
N VAL A 475 5.51 18.06 -14.54
CA VAL A 475 5.23 16.63 -14.64
C VAL A 475 3.74 16.43 -14.40
N LYS A 476 3.04 15.84 -15.38
CA LYS A 476 1.63 15.50 -15.20
C LYS A 476 1.52 14.37 -14.19
N MET A 477 0.81 14.63 -13.11
CA MET A 477 0.59 13.67 -12.03
C MET A 477 -0.76 12.98 -12.21
N GLU A 478 -0.87 11.76 -11.67
CA GLU A 478 -2.05 10.91 -11.75
C GLU A 478 -2.70 10.72 -10.37
N ALA A 479 -4.01 10.48 -10.35
CA ALA A 479 -4.74 10.08 -9.15
C ALA A 479 -4.50 8.58 -8.92
N GLY A 480 -3.38 8.24 -8.30
CA GLY A 480 -3.00 6.85 -8.07
C GLY A 480 -3.49 6.28 -6.74
N ALA A 481 -3.27 4.98 -6.57
CA ALA A 481 -3.51 4.28 -5.32
C ALA A 481 -2.53 3.10 -5.14
N LEU A 482 -2.21 2.80 -3.88
CA LEU A 482 -1.46 1.63 -3.44
C LEU A 482 -2.33 0.35 -3.43
N GLY A 483 -3.65 0.53 -3.52
CA GLY A 483 -4.66 -0.52 -3.55
C GLY A 483 -6.01 0.04 -3.13
N THR A 484 -7.09 -0.64 -3.48
CA THR A 484 -8.43 -0.28 -2.98
C THR A 484 -8.62 -0.67 -1.52
N ALA A 485 -9.52 0.01 -0.81
CA ALA A 485 -9.83 -0.26 0.60
C ALA A 485 -11.21 -0.91 0.80
N GLY A 486 -11.95 -1.13 -0.29
CA GLY A 486 -13.28 -1.72 -0.27
C GLY A 486 -13.29 -3.20 -0.63
N GLY A 487 -14.20 -3.94 0.00
CA GLY A 487 -14.41 -5.36 -0.26
C GLY A 487 -15.44 -6.02 0.64
N PRO A 488 -15.53 -7.37 0.67
CA PRO A 488 -16.27 -8.12 1.68
C PRO A 488 -15.99 -7.64 3.10
N LYS A 489 -17.05 -7.35 3.87
CA LYS A 489 -16.95 -7.17 5.32
C LYS A 489 -16.60 -8.47 6.01
N THR A 490 -15.86 -8.37 7.09
CA THR A 490 -15.48 -9.49 7.95
C THR A 490 -15.81 -9.21 9.41
N ASN A 491 -15.91 -10.26 10.22
CA ASN A 491 -15.95 -10.15 11.68
C ASN A 491 -14.53 -10.21 12.28
N ALA A 492 -14.45 -10.18 13.62
CA ALA A 492 -13.21 -10.29 14.39
C ALA A 492 -12.39 -11.58 14.11
N ASP A 493 -13.02 -12.63 13.59
CA ASP A 493 -12.39 -13.91 13.19
C ASP A 493 -12.00 -13.94 11.70
N ALA A 494 -12.05 -12.79 11.00
CA ALA A 494 -11.81 -12.64 9.57
C ALA A 494 -12.75 -13.43 8.64
N GLN A 495 -13.90 -13.90 9.15
CA GLN A 495 -14.93 -14.58 8.36
C GLN A 495 -15.73 -13.56 7.55
N VAL A 496 -15.98 -13.84 6.28
CA VAL A 496 -16.80 -12.96 5.42
C VAL A 496 -18.25 -13.00 5.87
N LEU A 497 -18.89 -11.82 5.94
CA LEU A 497 -20.27 -11.67 6.37
C LEU A 497 -21.23 -11.58 5.19
N ASP A 498 -22.42 -12.18 5.33
CA ASP A 498 -23.54 -11.98 4.43
C ASP A 498 -24.33 -10.69 4.76
N TRP A 499 -25.38 -10.39 3.97
CA TRP A 499 -26.22 -9.21 4.17
C TRP A 499 -27.07 -9.20 5.45
N SER A 500 -27.19 -10.35 6.12
CA SER A 500 -27.83 -10.47 7.43
C SER A 500 -26.83 -10.32 8.58
N GLY A 501 -25.55 -10.13 8.28
CA GLY A 501 -24.47 -10.07 9.27
C GLY A 501 -24.00 -11.43 9.77
N ASN A 502 -24.40 -12.53 9.13
CA ASN A 502 -23.96 -13.87 9.50
C ASN A 502 -22.66 -14.24 8.76
N PRO A 503 -21.73 -14.97 9.39
CA PRO A 503 -20.59 -15.54 8.68
C PRO A 503 -21.02 -16.49 7.56
N ILE A 504 -20.47 -16.30 6.36
CA ILE A 504 -20.56 -17.26 5.25
C ILE A 504 -19.65 -18.45 5.58
N PRO A 505 -20.19 -19.65 5.85
CA PRO A 505 -19.39 -20.73 6.39
C PRO A 505 -18.27 -21.14 5.44
N GLY A 506 -17.04 -21.21 5.95
CA GLY A 506 -15.87 -21.61 5.17
C GLY A 506 -15.26 -20.51 4.29
N LEU A 507 -15.70 -19.25 4.40
CA LEU A 507 -15.17 -18.13 3.64
C LEU A 507 -14.54 -17.05 4.54
N TYR A 508 -13.30 -16.69 4.24
CA TYR A 508 -12.50 -15.71 4.98
C TYR A 508 -11.89 -14.70 4.00
N ALA A 509 -11.56 -13.50 4.48
CA ALA A 509 -10.88 -12.49 3.69
C ALA A 509 -9.82 -11.74 4.50
N ALA A 510 -8.72 -11.34 3.85
CA ALA A 510 -7.65 -10.56 4.48
C ALA A 510 -6.90 -9.67 3.47
N GLY A 511 -6.29 -8.59 3.94
CA GLY A 511 -5.62 -7.60 3.09
C GLY A 511 -6.60 -6.76 2.26
N ASN A 512 -6.14 -6.15 1.17
CA ASN A 512 -6.92 -5.16 0.41
C ASN A 512 -8.15 -5.71 -0.34
N VAL A 513 -8.36 -7.04 -0.35
CA VAL A 513 -9.62 -7.60 -0.83
C VAL A 513 -10.73 -7.50 0.22
N MET A 514 -10.39 -7.36 1.49
CA MET A 514 -11.32 -7.19 2.59
C MET A 514 -11.72 -5.71 2.68
N SER A 515 -12.95 -5.42 3.11
CA SER A 515 -13.31 -4.08 3.58
C SER A 515 -12.33 -3.66 4.67
N ALA A 516 -11.59 -2.57 4.46
CA ALA A 516 -10.56 -2.13 5.41
C ALA A 516 -11.15 -1.99 6.84
N VAL A 517 -10.58 -2.70 7.80
CA VAL A 517 -11.09 -2.76 9.19
C VAL A 517 -10.93 -1.44 9.94
N LEU A 518 -10.02 -0.58 9.47
CA LEU A 518 -9.82 0.77 9.99
C LEU A 518 -10.61 1.83 9.19
N GLY A 519 -11.63 1.41 8.44
CA GLY A 519 -12.40 2.32 7.59
C GLY A 519 -11.54 2.95 6.49
N GLU A 520 -11.68 4.25 6.30
CA GLU A 520 -10.82 5.03 5.40
C GLU A 520 -9.55 5.59 6.07
N ALA A 521 -9.33 5.26 7.35
CA ALA A 521 -8.18 5.75 8.10
C ALA A 521 -6.89 5.15 7.54
N TYR A 522 -5.86 5.98 7.40
CA TYR A 522 -4.51 5.57 7.08
C TYR A 522 -3.60 6.12 8.17
N GLY A 523 -3.49 5.37 9.27
CA GLY A 523 -2.88 5.86 10.52
C GLY A 523 -1.42 6.28 10.36
N GLY A 524 -0.63 5.48 9.65
CA GLY A 524 0.78 5.77 9.43
C GLY A 524 1.42 4.82 8.41
N ALA A 525 2.75 4.86 8.31
CA ALA A 525 3.47 4.00 7.39
C ALA A 525 3.28 2.53 7.75
N GLY A 526 2.76 1.77 6.77
CA GLY A 526 2.34 0.38 6.97
C GLY A 526 0.85 0.20 7.30
N GLY A 527 0.03 1.24 7.16
CA GLY A 527 -1.43 1.18 7.39
C GLY A 527 -2.23 0.22 6.49
N THR A 528 -1.62 -0.34 5.44
CA THR A 528 -2.22 -1.41 4.63
C THR A 528 -1.74 -2.80 5.06
N LEU A 529 -0.42 -2.99 5.17
CA LEU A 529 0.19 -4.26 5.54
C LEU A 529 -0.11 -4.66 6.98
N GLY A 530 -0.09 -3.71 7.92
CA GLY A 530 -0.35 -3.99 9.34
C GLY A 530 -1.72 -4.64 9.56
N PRO A 531 -2.83 -3.95 9.26
CA PRO A 531 -4.17 -4.54 9.36
C PRO A 531 -4.35 -5.76 8.45
N GLY A 532 -3.85 -5.70 7.21
CA GLY A 532 -4.01 -6.79 6.25
C GLY A 532 -3.34 -8.10 6.70
N MET A 533 -2.11 -8.04 7.21
CA MET A 533 -1.40 -9.19 7.74
C MET A 533 -2.00 -9.66 9.06
N THR A 534 -2.45 -8.74 9.93
CA THR A 534 -3.12 -9.10 11.19
C THR A 534 -4.36 -9.94 10.92
N PHE A 535 -5.21 -9.53 9.97
CA PHE A 535 -6.38 -10.32 9.58
C PHE A 535 -6.02 -11.60 8.80
N GLY A 536 -4.88 -11.63 8.11
CA GLY A 536 -4.32 -12.86 7.56
C GLY A 536 -3.97 -13.86 8.66
N TYR A 537 -3.28 -13.40 9.71
CA TYR A 537 -2.94 -14.20 10.87
C TYR A 537 -4.19 -14.71 11.62
N ILE A 538 -5.18 -13.84 11.85
CA ILE A 538 -6.47 -14.20 12.46
C ILE A 538 -7.16 -15.29 11.64
N ALA A 539 -7.31 -15.11 10.33
CA ALA A 539 -7.97 -16.08 9.45
C ALA A 539 -7.26 -17.44 9.50
N GLY A 540 -5.93 -17.43 9.40
CA GLY A 540 -5.12 -18.64 9.47
C GLY A 540 -5.23 -19.34 10.81
N LYS A 541 -5.06 -18.62 11.92
CA LYS A 541 -5.20 -19.15 13.28
C LYS A 541 -6.59 -19.76 13.49
N HIS A 542 -7.65 -19.06 13.12
CA HIS A 542 -9.02 -19.54 13.25
C HIS A 542 -9.26 -20.85 12.47
N LEU A 543 -8.80 -20.92 11.21
CA LEU A 543 -8.90 -22.14 10.37
C LEU A 543 -8.00 -23.30 10.86
N GLY A 544 -6.87 -22.98 11.47
CA GLY A 544 -5.96 -23.95 12.07
C GLY A 544 -6.56 -24.63 13.30
N THR A 545 -7.25 -23.87 14.15
CA THR A 545 -7.81 -24.37 15.42
C THR A 545 -9.24 -24.88 15.33
N HIS A 546 -10.09 -24.32 14.45
CA HIS A 546 -11.51 -24.68 14.37
C HIS A 546 -11.76 -25.70 13.26
N LEU A 547 -12.32 -26.85 13.63
CA LEU A 547 -12.83 -27.83 12.68
C LEU A 547 -14.28 -27.49 12.35
N PRO A 548 -14.67 -27.48 11.07
CA PRO A 548 -16.06 -27.27 10.69
C PRO A 548 -16.93 -28.43 11.19
N ASN A 549 -18.14 -28.12 11.64
CA ASN A 549 -19.17 -29.13 11.86
C ASN A 549 -19.64 -29.62 10.48
N PHE A 550 -19.36 -30.88 10.16
CA PHE A 550 -19.77 -31.53 8.91
C PHE A 550 -21.19 -32.10 8.98
#